data_AF-A0AAN9XG75-F1
#
_entry.id   AF-A0AAN9XG75-F1
#
_cell.length_a   1.000
_cell.length_b   1.000
_cell.length_c   1.000
_cell.angle_alpha   90.00
_cell.angle_beta   90.00
_cell.angle_gamma   90.00
#
_symmetry.space_group_name_H-M   'P 1'
#
loop_
_entity.id
_entity.type
_entity.pdbx_description
1 polymer ?
#
loop_
_entity_poly.entity_id
_entity_poly.type
_entity_poly.pdbx_seq_one_letter_code
_entity_poly.pdbx_strand_id
1 'polypeptide(L)'
;MAKSDMPISFNHHSVWYKSVLESVSDSAEILYTYDNAIHGFSSRLTHEEAELLRTKGEILKVLPEKIYKTLTTRTPHFLGLDKIVDMFPESNEGSDVIIGVLDSGVWPESKSFDDMDMGPFLGLGKESVNQV
;
A
#
# COMPACT_ATOMS: atom_id res chain seq x y z
N MET A 1 -4.94 -15.85 -0.18
CA MET A 1 -4.12 -16.97 0.35
C MET A 1 -3.70 -16.54 1.73
N ALA A 2 -4.00 -17.24 2.83
CA ALA A 2 -3.45 -16.82 4.12
C ALA A 2 -1.96 -17.21 4.21
N LYS A 3 -1.16 -16.46 4.96
CA LYS A 3 0.26 -16.76 5.16
C LYS A 3 0.48 -18.17 5.71
N SER A 4 -0.40 -18.56 6.63
CA SER A 4 -0.45 -19.88 7.26
C SER A 4 -0.72 -21.04 6.31
N ASP A 5 -1.31 -20.77 5.15
CA ASP A 5 -1.78 -21.82 4.22
C ASP A 5 -0.69 -22.19 3.21
N MET A 6 0.49 -21.57 3.28
CA MET A 6 1.60 -21.89 2.39
C MET A 6 2.06 -23.34 2.62
N PRO A 7 2.11 -24.17 1.56
CA PRO A 7 2.59 -25.53 1.70
C PRO A 7 4.05 -25.58 2.18
N ILE A 8 4.38 -26.55 3.02
CA ILE A 8 5.71 -26.74 3.64
C ILE A 8 6.81 -26.94 2.58
N SER A 9 6.44 -27.35 1.36
CA SER A 9 7.35 -27.47 0.22
C SER A 9 7.93 -26.14 -0.27
N PHE A 10 7.37 -25.00 0.15
CA PHE A 10 7.83 -23.67 -0.22
C PHE A 10 8.57 -22.99 0.94
N ASN A 11 9.69 -22.34 0.62
CA ASN A 11 10.50 -21.58 1.57
C ASN A 11 10.13 -20.09 1.63
N HIS A 12 9.35 -19.60 0.66
CA HIS A 12 8.93 -18.21 0.57
C HIS A 12 7.64 -18.05 -0.26
N HIS A 13 6.79 -17.10 0.12
CA HIS A 13 5.51 -16.84 -0.56
C HIS A 13 5.66 -16.51 -2.03
N SER A 14 6.72 -15.81 -2.42
CA SER A 14 6.97 -15.45 -3.82
C SER A 14 7.12 -16.68 -4.72
N VAL A 15 7.78 -17.75 -4.24
CA VAL A 15 7.98 -18.99 -5.00
C VAL A 15 6.65 -19.74 -5.13
N TRP A 16 5.88 -19.80 -4.05
CA TRP A 16 4.55 -20.39 -4.06
C TRP A 16 3.60 -19.66 -5.03
N TYR A 17 3.54 -18.33 -4.94
CA TYR A 17 2.70 -17.51 -5.83
C TYR A 17 3.11 -17.69 -7.29
N LYS A 18 4.42 -17.72 -7.58
CA LYS A 18 4.93 -17.93 -8.94
C LYS A 18 4.51 -19.30 -9.48
N SER A 19 4.64 -20.35 -8.68
CA SER A 19 4.22 -21.70 -9.07
C SER A 19 2.72 -21.78 -9.37
N VAL A 20 1.88 -21.10 -8.59
CA VAL A 20 0.42 -21.04 -8.86
C VAL A 20 0.14 -20.29 -10.17
N LEU A 21 0.83 -19.17 -10.43
CA LEU A 21 0.68 -18.40 -11.65
C LEU A 21 1.13 -19.18 -12.90
N GLU A 22 2.30 -19.82 -12.84
CA GLU A 22 2.85 -20.67 -13.92
C GLU A 22 1.93 -21.87 -14.23
N SER A 23 1.09 -22.29 -13.27
CA SER A 23 0.13 -23.38 -13.48
C SER A 23 -1.09 -23.01 -14.34
N VAL A 24 -1.24 -21.72 -14.68
CA VAL A 24 -2.35 -21.22 -15.51
C VAL A 24 -1.90 -20.39 -16.71
N SER A 25 -0.66 -19.89 -16.71
CA SER A 25 -0.09 -19.10 -17.81
C SER A 25 1.41 -19.32 -17.94
N ASP A 26 1.87 -19.54 -19.18
CA ASP A 26 3.29 -19.70 -19.50
C ASP A 26 4.03 -18.36 -19.67
N SER A 27 3.29 -17.25 -19.75
CA SER A 27 3.85 -15.92 -20.08
C SER A 27 3.55 -14.83 -19.06
N ALA A 28 2.63 -15.07 -18.12
CA ALA A 28 2.28 -14.11 -17.10
C ALA A 28 3.39 -13.98 -16.05
N GLU A 29 3.64 -12.75 -15.63
CA GLU A 29 4.60 -12.43 -14.57
C GLU A 29 3.90 -11.78 -13.38
N ILE A 30 4.48 -11.95 -12.20
CA ILE A 30 4.04 -11.23 -11.00
C ILE A 30 4.49 -9.77 -11.12
N LEU A 31 3.54 -8.84 -11.09
CA LEU A 31 3.81 -7.40 -11.11
C LEU A 31 4.06 -6.84 -9.71
N TYR A 32 3.33 -7.35 -8.72
CA TYR A 32 3.47 -6.94 -7.33
C TYR A 32 3.09 -8.07 -6.38
N THR A 33 3.74 -8.14 -5.22
CA THR A 33 3.42 -9.08 -4.14
C THR A 33 2.97 -8.30 -2.91
N TYR A 34 1.80 -8.67 -2.38
CA TYR A 34 1.27 -8.15 -1.13
C TYR A 34 1.54 -9.15 0.00
N ASP A 35 2.16 -8.72 1.10
CA ASP A 35 2.54 -9.60 2.23
C ASP A 35 2.29 -8.98 3.62
N ASN A 36 1.63 -7.81 3.69
CA ASN A 36 1.37 -7.09 4.94
C ASN A 36 -0.11 -7.14 5.33
N ALA A 37 -0.95 -6.28 4.75
CA ALA A 37 -2.37 -6.20 5.05
C ALA A 37 -3.21 -7.28 4.33
N ILE A 38 -2.76 -7.67 3.15
CA ILE A 38 -3.33 -8.76 2.35
C ILE A 38 -2.17 -9.61 1.82
N HIS A 39 -2.49 -10.87 1.53
CA HIS A 39 -1.53 -11.88 1.07
C HIS A 39 -1.94 -12.37 -0.31
N GLY A 40 -1.12 -12.04 -1.31
CA GLY A 40 -1.37 -12.39 -2.71
C GLY A 40 -0.49 -11.60 -3.67
N PHE A 41 -0.86 -11.58 -4.94
CA PHE A 41 -0.09 -10.91 -5.99
C PHE A 41 -0.99 -10.25 -7.03
N SER A 42 -0.44 -9.31 -7.81
CA SER A 42 -1.04 -8.80 -9.04
C SER A 42 -0.30 -9.30 -10.26
N SER A 43 -1.03 -9.54 -11.35
CA SER A 43 -0.49 -10.00 -12.63
C SER A 43 -1.40 -9.57 -13.77
N ARG A 44 -0.86 -9.51 -14.99
CA ARG A 44 -1.63 -9.32 -16.22
C ARG A 44 -1.98 -10.70 -16.79
N LEU A 45 -3.27 -10.95 -16.94
CA LEU A 45 -3.81 -12.21 -17.40
C LEU A 45 -4.84 -11.97 -18.50
N THR A 46 -4.99 -12.93 -19.40
CA THR A 46 -6.17 -13.02 -20.25
C THR A 46 -7.41 -13.34 -19.41
N HIS A 47 -8.58 -13.20 -20.01
CA HIS A 47 -9.82 -13.55 -19.32
C HIS A 47 -9.84 -15.04 -18.96
N GLU A 48 -9.42 -15.90 -19.89
CA GLU A 48 -9.37 -17.35 -19.72
C GLU A 48 -8.41 -17.76 -18.61
N GLU A 49 -7.20 -17.18 -18.57
CA GLU A 49 -6.22 -17.45 -17.51
C GLU A 49 -6.72 -17.02 -16.13
N ALA A 50 -7.41 -15.87 -16.06
CA ALA A 50 -8.00 -15.39 -14.81
C ALA A 50 -9.11 -16.32 -14.30
N GLU A 51 -9.94 -16.87 -15.19
CA GLU A 51 -10.95 -17.86 -14.80
C GLU A 51 -10.33 -19.19 -14.36
N LEU A 52 -9.27 -19.66 -15.01
CA LEU A 52 -8.51 -20.82 -14.55
C LEU A 52 -7.92 -20.58 -13.15
N LEU A 53 -7.38 -19.40 -12.89
CA LEU A 53 -6.82 -19.05 -11.58
C LEU A 53 -7.89 -19.06 -10.48
N ARG A 54 -9.14 -18.67 -10.77
CA ARG A 54 -10.26 -18.72 -9.81
C ARG A 54 -10.60 -20.13 -9.34
N THR A 55 -10.29 -21.15 -10.14
CA THR A 55 -10.58 -22.56 -9.80
C THR A 55 -9.55 -23.18 -8.87
N LYS A 56 -8.42 -22.50 -8.62
CA LYS A 56 -7.35 -23.01 -7.75
C LYS A 56 -7.79 -22.93 -6.29
N GLY A 57 -7.72 -24.04 -5.57
CA GLY A 57 -8.18 -24.13 -4.17
C GLY A 57 -7.42 -23.23 -3.21
N GLU A 58 -6.20 -22.83 -3.58
CA GLU A 58 -5.36 -21.90 -2.83
C GLU A 58 -5.82 -20.45 -3.02
N ILE A 59 -6.53 -20.13 -4.11
CA ILE A 59 -6.93 -18.77 -4.46
C ILE A 59 -8.28 -18.42 -3.83
N LEU A 60 -8.24 -17.52 -2.84
CA LEU A 60 -9.45 -17.05 -2.17
C LEU A 60 -10.34 -16.19 -3.08
N LYS A 61 -9.73 -15.31 -3.90
CA LYS A 61 -10.45 -14.40 -4.79
C LYS A 61 -9.53 -13.85 -5.88
N VAL A 62 -10.05 -13.74 -7.10
CA VAL A 62 -9.45 -12.98 -8.19
C VAL A 62 -10.31 -11.73 -8.44
N LEU A 63 -9.70 -10.54 -8.44
CA LEU A 63 -10.39 -9.27 -8.64
C LEU A 63 -9.78 -8.55 -9.84
N PRO A 64 -10.58 -8.05 -10.80
CA PRO A 64 -10.06 -7.20 -11.85
C PRO A 64 -9.55 -5.88 -11.26
N GLU A 65 -8.43 -5.39 -11.78
CA GLU A 65 -7.91 -4.08 -11.43
C GLU A 65 -8.92 -2.99 -11.81
N LYS A 66 -9.12 -2.02 -10.92
CA LYS A 66 -9.97 -0.85 -11.16
C LYS A 66 -9.12 0.40 -11.16
N ILE A 67 -9.19 1.15 -12.26
CA ILE A 67 -8.53 2.45 -12.38
C ILE A 67 -9.46 3.50 -11.77
N TYR A 68 -8.99 4.16 -10.71
CA TYR A 68 -9.68 5.31 -10.11
C TYR A 68 -9.15 6.61 -10.72
N LYS A 69 -10.03 7.60 -10.87
CA LYS A 69 -9.69 8.94 -11.36
C LYS A 69 -9.81 9.94 -10.21
N THR A 70 -8.91 10.91 -10.17
CA THR A 70 -8.94 12.00 -9.19
C THR A 70 -10.25 12.79 -9.32
N LEU A 71 -10.91 13.04 -8.19
CA LEU A 71 -12.25 13.64 -8.15
C LEU A 71 -12.25 15.16 -7.99
N THR A 72 -11.18 15.77 -7.47
CA THR A 72 -11.11 17.22 -7.24
C THR A 72 -9.67 17.72 -7.23
N THR A 73 -9.47 18.97 -7.67
CA THR A 73 -8.22 19.74 -7.48
C THR A 73 -8.35 20.75 -6.33
N ARG A 74 -9.50 20.80 -5.66
CA ARG A 74 -9.84 21.76 -4.58
C ARG A 74 -10.15 21.01 -3.28
N THR A 75 -9.19 20.20 -2.82
CA THR A 75 -9.33 19.36 -1.62
C THR A 75 -9.75 20.12 -0.36
N PRO A 76 -9.21 21.32 -0.03
CA PRO A 76 -9.64 22.04 1.16
C PRO A 76 -11.14 22.40 1.13
N HIS A 77 -11.66 22.83 -0.01
CA HIS A 77 -13.08 23.14 -0.16
C HIS A 77 -13.95 21.87 -0.14
N PHE A 78 -13.51 20.79 -0.79
CA PHE A 78 -14.21 19.50 -0.77
C PHE A 78 -14.33 18.93 0.65
N LEU A 79 -13.29 19.09 1.47
CA LEU A 79 -13.27 18.66 2.86
C LEU A 79 -13.88 19.69 3.82
N GLY A 80 -14.31 20.86 3.35
CA GLY A 80 -14.86 21.95 4.16
C GLY A 80 -13.84 22.65 5.07
N LEU A 81 -12.53 22.47 4.80
CA LEU A 81 -11.43 23.06 5.56
C LEU A 81 -11.25 24.57 5.27
N ASP A 82 -11.87 25.08 4.21
CA ASP A 82 -11.89 26.51 3.88
C ASP A 82 -12.67 27.37 4.89
N LYS A 83 -13.39 26.74 5.82
CA LYS A 83 -14.17 27.39 6.88
C LYS A 83 -13.56 27.23 8.29
N ILE A 84 -12.42 26.55 8.38
CA ILE A 84 -11.84 26.06 9.66
C ILE A 84 -10.78 27.02 10.24
N VAL A 85 -10.46 28.11 9.55
CA VAL A 85 -9.46 29.10 9.99
C VAL A 85 -9.67 29.61 11.43
N ASP A 86 -10.90 29.56 11.95
CA ASP A 86 -11.24 29.99 13.32
C ASP A 86 -11.32 28.85 14.37
N MET A 87 -11.12 27.58 13.98
CA MET A 87 -11.37 26.42 14.87
C MET A 87 -10.16 25.91 15.65
N PHE A 88 -8.94 26.26 15.23
CA PHE A 88 -7.71 25.82 15.90
C PHE A 88 -6.93 27.02 16.42
N PRO A 89 -7.24 27.54 17.63
CA PRO A 89 -6.32 28.44 18.32
C PRO A 89 -4.98 27.71 18.48
N GLU A 90 -3.86 28.44 18.42
CA GLU A 90 -2.49 27.91 18.54
C GLU A 90 -2.36 26.96 19.74
N SER A 91 -2.61 25.69 19.50
CA SER A 91 -2.62 24.64 20.49
C SER A 91 -1.77 23.54 19.90
N ASN A 92 -0.87 23.00 20.72
CA ASN A 92 -0.04 21.86 20.34
C ASN A 92 -0.85 20.55 20.28
N GLU A 93 -2.17 20.62 20.15
CA GLU A 93 -3.05 19.46 20.04
C GLU A 93 -2.86 18.83 18.66
N GLY A 94 -2.33 17.61 18.63
CA GLY A 94 -2.11 16.85 17.39
C GLY A 94 -0.65 16.63 16.98
N SER A 95 0.33 17.11 17.77
CA SER A 95 1.78 16.92 17.48
C SER A 95 2.21 15.46 17.33
N ASP A 96 1.46 14.53 17.93
CA ASP A 96 1.77 13.09 17.94
C ASP A 96 0.86 12.27 17.01
N VAL A 97 0.13 12.93 16.10
CA VAL A 97 -0.78 12.28 15.16
C VAL A 97 -0.17 12.24 13.76
N ILE A 98 -0.04 11.04 13.20
CA ILE A 98 0.37 10.84 11.80
C ILE A 98 -0.88 10.70 10.93
N ILE A 99 -1.03 11.60 9.95
CA ILE A 99 -2.10 11.56 8.95
C ILE A 99 -1.50 11.09 7.62
N GLY A 100 -1.86 9.89 7.18
CA GLY A 100 -1.50 9.38 5.86
C GLY A 100 -2.47 9.86 4.78
N VAL A 101 -1.95 10.50 3.73
CA VAL A 101 -2.75 10.97 2.58
C VAL A 101 -2.36 10.18 1.34
N LEU A 102 -3.30 9.42 0.77
CA LEU A 102 -3.12 8.70 -0.50
C LEU A 102 -3.66 9.56 -1.64
N ASP A 103 -2.76 10.27 -2.33
CA ASP A 103 -3.07 11.15 -3.47
C ASP A 103 -1.95 11.06 -4.51
N SER A 104 -1.92 11.96 -5.51
CA SER A 104 -0.89 12.03 -6.56
C SER A 104 0.51 12.42 -6.07
N GLY A 105 0.67 12.69 -4.77
CA GLY A 105 1.92 13.12 -4.14
C GLY A 105 1.85 14.57 -3.63
N VAL A 106 2.98 15.02 -3.10
CA VAL A 106 3.19 16.38 -2.58
C VAL A 106 4.44 16.99 -3.21
N TRP A 107 4.59 18.31 -3.09
CA TRP A 107 5.83 19.01 -3.44
C TRP A 107 6.63 19.26 -2.15
N PRO A 108 7.58 18.37 -1.79
CA PRO A 108 8.24 18.43 -0.49
C PRO A 108 9.14 19.67 -0.32
N GLU A 109 9.60 20.30 -1.41
CA GLU A 109 10.43 21.50 -1.35
C GLU A 109 9.63 22.80 -1.16
N SER A 110 8.31 22.72 -1.03
CA SER A 110 7.46 23.89 -0.82
C SER A 110 7.63 24.37 0.61
N LYS A 111 7.70 25.70 0.80
CA LYS A 111 7.82 26.31 2.14
C LYS A 111 6.73 25.89 3.12
N SER A 112 5.57 25.44 2.63
CA SER A 112 4.48 24.93 3.49
C SER A 112 4.80 23.60 4.16
N PHE A 113 5.85 22.89 3.72
CA PHE A 113 6.37 21.66 4.33
C PHE A 113 7.71 21.87 5.02
N ASP A 114 8.12 23.13 5.26
CA ASP A 114 9.34 23.44 6.01
C ASP A 114 9.19 23.02 7.48
N ASP A 115 10.04 22.11 7.92
CA ASP A 115 10.03 21.50 9.25
C ASP A 115 11.14 22.03 10.17
N MET A 116 11.86 23.09 9.78
CA MET A 116 12.99 23.64 10.56
C MET A 116 12.63 24.00 12.02
N ASP A 117 11.38 24.40 12.29
CA ASP A 117 10.89 24.72 13.62
C ASP A 117 10.12 23.56 14.29
N MET A 118 9.99 22.41 13.61
CA MET A 118 9.49 21.18 14.22
C MET A 118 10.64 20.48 14.93
N GLY A 119 10.47 20.21 16.22
CA GLY A 119 11.44 19.47 17.02
C GLY A 119 11.80 18.09 16.42
N PRO A 120 12.83 17.42 16.95
CA PRO A 120 13.33 16.17 16.37
C PRO A 120 12.24 15.10 16.27
N PHE A 121 12.14 14.46 15.10
CA PHE A 121 11.27 13.30 14.89
C PHE A 121 11.72 12.14 15.79
N LEU A 122 10.90 11.77 16.77
CA LEU A 122 11.11 10.60 17.62
C LEU A 122 10.61 9.34 16.89
N GLY A 123 11.34 8.92 15.86
CA GLY A 123 11.08 7.64 15.19
C GLY A 123 11.27 6.46 16.16
N LEU A 124 10.36 5.48 16.09
CA LEU A 124 10.50 4.20 16.79
C LEU A 124 11.78 3.48 16.32
N GLY A 125 12.73 3.33 17.25
CA GLY A 125 13.79 2.31 17.19
C GLY A 125 15.11 2.73 16.54
N LYS A 126 16.03 3.28 17.36
CA LYS A 126 17.46 2.98 17.18
C LYS A 126 17.72 1.58 17.72
N GLU A 127 17.73 0.56 16.86
CA GLU A 127 18.53 -0.63 17.13
C GLU A 127 19.85 -0.49 16.39
N SER A 128 20.86 -0.06 17.15
CA SER A 128 22.25 -0.20 16.80
C SER A 128 22.58 -1.70 16.74
N VAL A 129 22.65 -2.29 15.56
CA VAL A 129 23.34 -3.57 15.38
C VAL A 129 24.68 -3.27 14.71
N ASN A 130 25.72 -3.31 15.55
CA ASN A 130 27.10 -3.29 15.11
C ASN A 130 27.37 -4.45 14.13
N GLN A 131 28.15 -4.12 13.11
CA GLN A 131 28.78 -5.07 12.19
C GLN A 131 29.60 -6.14 12.94
N VAL A 132 29.51 -7.37 12.45
CA VAL A 132 30.66 -8.27 12.24
C VAL A 132 30.58 -8.76 10.81
#